data_AF-A0A956JEK8-F1
#
_entry.id   AF-A0A956JEK8-F1
#
_cell.length_a   1.000
_cell.length_b   1.000
_cell.length_c   1.000
_cell.angle_alpha   90.00
_cell.angle_beta   90.00
_cell.angle_gamma   90.00
#
_symmetry.space_group_name_H-M   'P 1'
#
loop_
_entity.id
_entity.type
_entity.pdbx_description
1 polymer ?
#
loop_
_entity_poly.entity_id
_entity_poly.type
_entity_poly.pdbx_seq_one_letter_code
_entity_poly.pdbx_strand_id
1 'polypeptide(L)'
;MSVLGVLVACTVEGEGMMTTFDPTADPSGNPATSDEADTEPASTEGDSGSGETGSDDMASTTSPGTTEPAESGETGTPVDEQPESGMYSECATVADCIGQTTCVIVPGAPMGFCSHACADAGTDCTPNPGATSNAAPACVDDGNGMQVCALSCDGGLTCPGGMECASLGASMVCV
;
A
#
# COMPACT_ATOMS: atom_id res chain seq x y z
N MET A 1 -27.29 -41.46 -0.17
CA MET A 1 -26.15 -41.33 0.75
C MET A 1 -25.92 -39.84 0.92
N SER A 2 -26.53 -39.24 1.95
CA SER A 2 -26.47 -37.81 2.22
C SER A 2 -25.54 -37.59 3.41
N VAL A 3 -24.47 -36.82 3.22
CA VAL A 3 -23.57 -36.43 4.30
C VAL A 3 -24.01 -35.05 4.76
N LEU A 4 -24.64 -34.99 5.93
CA LEU A 4 -24.85 -33.74 6.66
C LEU A 4 -23.47 -33.25 7.16
N GLY A 5 -23.04 -32.09 6.67
CA GLY A 5 -21.87 -31.37 7.16
C GLY A 5 -22.23 -30.54 8.40
N VAL A 6 -21.44 -30.71 9.45
CA VAL A 6 -21.60 -30.17 10.80
C VAL A 6 -21.26 -28.67 10.84
N LEU A 7 -22.16 -27.85 11.41
CA LEU A 7 -21.89 -26.47 11.84
C LEU A 7 -20.98 -26.48 13.07
N VAL A 8 -19.78 -25.89 12.97
CA VAL A 8 -18.93 -25.61 14.13
C VAL A 8 -19.34 -24.25 14.72
N ALA A 9 -19.95 -24.29 15.90
CA ALA A 9 -20.16 -23.12 16.74
C ALA A 9 -18.97 -22.98 17.69
N CYS A 10 -18.23 -21.88 17.62
CA CYS A 10 -17.22 -21.54 18.62
C CYS A 10 -17.93 -21.04 19.90
N THR A 11 -18.10 -21.94 20.87
CA THR A 11 -18.40 -21.58 22.26
C THR A 11 -17.12 -21.06 22.92
N VAL A 12 -17.07 -19.76 23.21
CA VAL A 12 -16.08 -19.18 24.13
C VAL A 12 -16.65 -19.34 25.55
N GLU A 13 -16.14 -20.32 26.28
CA GLU A 13 -16.25 -20.39 27.74
C GLU A 13 -14.86 -20.05 28.30
N GLY A 14 -14.74 -18.83 28.81
CA GLY A 14 -13.53 -18.32 29.46
C GLY A 14 -13.95 -17.59 30.73
N GLU A 15 -13.73 -18.26 31.85
CA GLU A 15 -14.14 -17.86 33.19
C GLU A 15 -13.38 -16.62 33.69
N GLY A 16 -14.13 -15.67 34.28
CA GLY A 16 -13.78 -14.97 35.52
C GLY A 16 -12.48 -14.18 35.61
N MET A 17 -12.57 -12.87 35.35
CA MET A 17 -11.93 -11.88 36.23
C MET A 17 -12.75 -10.59 36.26
N MET A 18 -13.47 -10.41 37.37
CA MET A 18 -14.13 -9.14 37.71
C MET A 18 -13.05 -8.13 38.10
N THR A 19 -12.80 -7.13 37.26
CA THR A 19 -12.11 -5.91 37.69
C THR A 19 -13.17 -4.87 38.06
N THR A 20 -13.31 -4.66 39.37
CA THR A 20 -14.13 -3.62 39.99
C THR A 20 -13.68 -2.25 39.49
N PHE A 21 -14.57 -1.52 38.80
CA PHE A 21 -14.39 -0.11 38.51
C PHE A 21 -14.72 0.72 39.76
N ASP A 22 -13.72 1.37 40.33
CA ASP A 22 -13.85 2.39 41.37
C ASP A 22 -13.86 3.79 40.72
N PRO A 23 -14.95 4.57 40.79
CA PRO A 23 -15.03 5.88 40.16
C PRO A 23 -14.69 7.03 41.14
N THR A 24 -13.56 6.93 41.86
CA THR A 24 -13.06 8.04 42.69
C THR A 24 -11.53 8.17 42.60
N ALA A 25 -11.02 8.71 41.49
CA ALA A 25 -9.67 9.29 41.49
C ALA A 25 -9.61 10.51 40.56
N ASP A 26 -9.42 11.65 41.21
CA ASP A 26 -9.28 13.02 40.70
C ASP A 26 -7.98 13.20 39.87
N PRO A 27 -7.97 14.11 38.87
CA PRO A 27 -6.87 14.28 37.92
C PRO A 27 -5.79 15.24 38.43
N SER A 28 -4.58 14.72 38.70
CA SER A 28 -3.36 15.53 38.77
C SER A 28 -2.12 14.66 38.63
N GLY A 29 -1.42 14.82 37.51
CA GLY A 29 -0.14 14.15 37.25
C GLY A 29 0.44 14.56 35.90
N ASN A 30 1.18 15.66 35.91
CA ASN A 30 1.97 16.19 34.78
C ASN A 30 3.15 15.25 34.42
N PRO A 31 3.87 15.49 33.31
CA PRO A 31 4.54 14.48 32.47
C PRO A 31 5.89 14.03 32.99
N ALA A 32 6.25 12.78 32.67
CA ALA A 32 7.63 12.33 32.70
C ALA A 32 8.26 12.53 31.31
N THR A 33 9.01 13.62 31.18
CA THR A 33 10.14 13.78 30.25
C THR A 33 11.31 12.93 30.73
N SER A 34 12.03 12.31 29.78
CA SER A 34 13.47 11.95 29.76
C SER A 34 13.67 10.73 28.85
N ASP A 35 14.70 10.58 28.03
CA ASP A 35 15.84 11.41 27.65
C ASP A 35 16.45 10.73 26.40
N GLU A 36 16.82 11.57 25.44
CA GLU A 36 17.93 11.51 24.47
C GLU A 36 18.66 10.18 24.22
N ALA A 37 18.55 9.68 22.98
CA ALA A 37 19.59 8.87 22.34
C ALA A 37 20.05 9.58 21.06
N ASP A 38 21.15 10.31 21.24
CA ASP A 38 22.00 10.93 20.24
C ASP A 38 22.59 9.84 19.32
N THR A 39 22.45 9.99 18.00
CA THR A 39 23.26 9.22 17.04
C THR A 39 23.65 10.15 15.90
N GLU A 40 24.92 10.49 15.90
CA GLU A 40 25.58 11.37 14.94
C GLU A 40 25.54 10.83 13.50
N PRO A 41 25.59 11.74 12.50
CA PRO A 41 25.52 11.41 11.08
C PRO A 41 26.86 10.92 10.50
N ALA A 42 26.81 9.89 9.66
CA ALA A 42 27.93 9.49 8.81
C ALA A 42 27.82 10.18 7.44
N SER A 43 28.65 11.20 7.25
CA SER A 43 28.93 11.82 5.95
C SER A 43 29.59 10.80 5.02
N THR A 44 29.10 10.69 3.78
CA THR A 44 29.85 10.06 2.68
C THR A 44 30.06 11.09 1.58
N GLU A 45 31.32 11.49 1.41
CA GLU A 45 31.82 12.28 0.28
C GLU A 45 32.27 11.35 -0.86
N GLY A 46 32.07 11.78 -2.10
CA GLY A 46 32.57 11.16 -3.34
C GLY A 46 31.47 11.05 -4.40
N ASP A 47 31.64 11.39 -5.67
CA ASP A 47 32.84 11.71 -6.45
C ASP A 47 32.37 12.38 -7.76
N SER A 48 33.24 13.18 -8.37
CA SER A 48 32.97 14.00 -9.56
C SER A 48 33.12 13.19 -10.85
N GLY A 49 32.11 13.21 -11.72
CA GLY A 49 32.17 12.66 -13.07
C GLY A 49 31.66 13.64 -14.13
N SER A 50 32.60 14.36 -14.76
CA SER A 50 32.38 15.19 -15.94
C SER A 50 32.54 14.38 -17.23
N GLY A 51 31.75 14.70 -18.26
CA GLY A 51 32.01 14.36 -19.67
C GLY A 51 30.75 13.84 -20.39
N GLU A 52 30.45 14.11 -21.66
CA GLU A 52 31.01 14.95 -22.72
C GLU A 52 29.85 15.28 -23.70
N THR A 53 30.06 16.30 -24.52
CA THR A 53 29.19 16.79 -25.60
C THR A 53 29.05 15.81 -26.77
N GLY A 54 27.88 15.76 -27.41
CA GLY A 54 27.67 15.15 -28.73
C GLY A 54 26.41 15.67 -29.41
N SER A 55 26.55 16.74 -30.19
CA SER A 55 25.58 17.16 -31.22
C SER A 55 25.67 16.19 -32.40
N ASP A 56 24.54 15.83 -33.02
CA ASP A 56 24.40 15.86 -34.48
C ASP A 56 22.92 15.76 -34.89
N ASP A 57 22.55 16.76 -35.65
CA ASP A 57 21.34 16.98 -36.45
C ASP A 57 21.22 15.90 -37.56
N MET A 58 20.01 15.54 -38.00
CA MET A 58 19.61 15.48 -39.43
C MET A 58 18.23 14.83 -39.67
N ALA A 59 17.40 15.63 -40.35
CA ALA A 59 16.46 15.27 -41.43
C ALA A 59 15.04 14.76 -41.10
N SER A 60 14.10 15.70 -41.26
CA SER A 60 12.66 15.51 -41.51
C SER A 60 12.33 14.61 -42.70
N THR A 61 11.26 13.82 -42.58
CA THR A 61 10.27 13.62 -43.66
C THR A 61 8.87 13.46 -43.08
N THR A 62 7.91 14.16 -43.69
CA THR A 62 6.54 14.41 -43.21
C THR A 62 5.52 13.45 -43.85
N SER A 63 4.44 13.13 -43.14
CA SER A 63 3.00 13.15 -43.55
C SER A 63 2.19 11.93 -43.02
N PRO A 64 0.84 11.97 -42.96
CA PRO A 64 0.11 12.20 -41.70
C PRO A 64 -0.82 11.03 -41.35
N GLY A 65 -1.08 10.83 -40.06
CA GLY A 65 -2.09 9.87 -39.63
C GLY A 65 -2.39 10.03 -38.15
N THR A 66 -3.53 10.65 -37.85
CA THR A 66 -4.47 10.35 -36.75
C THR A 66 -3.96 9.23 -35.83
N THR A 67 -3.56 9.50 -34.58
CA THR A 67 -4.40 9.92 -33.45
C THR A 67 -3.43 10.34 -32.35
N GLU A 68 -3.67 11.46 -31.68
CA GLU A 68 -2.85 11.97 -30.59
C GLU A 68 -2.72 10.95 -29.45
N PRO A 69 -1.52 10.51 -29.04
CA PRO A 69 -1.25 10.14 -27.67
C PRO A 69 -0.73 11.40 -26.97
N ALA A 70 -1.44 11.85 -25.95
CA ALA A 70 -1.01 12.95 -25.10
C ALA A 70 0.43 12.72 -24.62
N GLU A 71 1.32 13.64 -24.98
CA GLU A 71 2.62 13.77 -24.34
C GLU A 71 2.40 14.30 -22.92
N SER A 72 2.22 13.41 -21.94
CA SER A 72 2.44 13.74 -20.53
C SER A 72 3.94 13.65 -20.24
N GLY A 73 4.68 14.58 -20.82
CA GLY A 73 5.99 14.99 -20.30
C GLY A 73 5.75 15.92 -19.12
N GLU A 74 5.33 15.37 -17.98
CA GLU A 74 5.24 16.16 -16.75
C GLU A 74 6.58 16.07 -16.01
N THR A 75 7.23 17.22 -15.88
CA THR A 75 8.26 17.47 -14.87
C THR A 75 7.62 17.34 -13.48
N GLY A 76 7.33 16.12 -13.06
CA GLY A 76 6.46 15.82 -11.93
C GLY A 76 7.21 15.87 -10.61
N THR A 77 6.78 16.73 -9.70
CA THR A 77 6.86 16.44 -8.26
C THR A 77 6.38 15.01 -8.01
N PRO A 78 6.92 14.26 -7.03
CA PRO A 78 6.40 12.93 -6.70
C PRO A 78 4.92 13.07 -6.42
N VAL A 79 4.11 12.64 -7.38
CA VAL A 79 2.67 12.70 -7.26
C VAL A 79 2.32 11.55 -6.35
N ASP A 80 1.86 11.89 -5.14
CA ASP A 80 1.14 10.94 -4.30
C ASP A 80 -0.17 10.68 -5.03
N GLU A 81 -0.12 9.81 -6.03
CA GLU A 81 -1.27 9.39 -6.82
C GLU A 81 -1.14 7.89 -7.05
N GLN A 82 -2.27 7.20 -6.98
CA GLN A 82 -2.33 5.78 -7.26
C GLN A 82 -1.79 5.52 -8.67
N PRO A 83 -0.89 4.54 -8.86
CA PRO A 83 -0.31 4.29 -10.17
C PRO A 83 -1.39 3.92 -11.19
N GLU A 84 -1.30 4.47 -12.40
CA GLU A 84 -2.26 4.20 -13.48
C GLU A 84 -2.21 2.74 -13.97
N SER A 85 -1.12 2.02 -13.71
CA SER A 85 -0.96 0.62 -14.11
C SER A 85 0.02 -0.13 -13.20
N GLY A 86 -0.09 -1.47 -13.24
CA GLY A 86 0.83 -2.36 -12.54
C GLY A 86 0.31 -2.76 -11.16
N MET A 87 1.19 -2.68 -10.15
CA MET A 87 0.85 -3.06 -8.78
C MET A 87 0.20 -1.88 -8.05
N TYR A 88 -0.88 -2.15 -7.32
CA TYR A 88 -1.71 -1.16 -6.62
C TYR A 88 -2.53 -0.23 -7.53
N SER A 89 -2.49 -0.42 -8.85
CA SER A 89 -3.35 0.34 -9.77
C SER A 89 -4.81 -0.04 -9.60
N GLU A 90 -5.70 0.90 -9.86
CA GLU A 90 -7.15 0.68 -9.74
C GLU A 90 -7.63 -0.40 -10.72
N CYS A 91 -8.57 -1.25 -10.30
CA CYS A 91 -9.17 -2.25 -11.18
C CYS A 91 -10.62 -2.56 -10.80
N ALA A 92 -11.42 -2.89 -11.81
CA ALA A 92 -12.74 -3.49 -11.62
C ALA A 92 -12.71 -5.01 -11.88
N THR A 93 -11.78 -5.45 -12.72
CA THR A 93 -11.61 -6.84 -13.14
C THR A 93 -10.13 -7.18 -13.31
N VAL A 94 -9.82 -8.48 -13.37
CA VAL A 94 -8.45 -8.94 -13.64
C VAL A 94 -7.91 -8.48 -15.01
N ALA A 95 -8.79 -8.16 -15.97
CA ALA A 95 -8.37 -7.71 -17.29
C ALA A 95 -7.77 -6.30 -17.27
N ASP A 96 -8.09 -5.49 -16.26
CA ASP A 96 -7.55 -4.14 -16.07
C ASP A 96 -6.10 -4.19 -15.53
N CYS A 97 -5.71 -5.33 -14.96
CA CYS A 97 -4.41 -5.52 -14.32
C CYS A 97 -3.31 -5.96 -15.29
N ILE A 98 -2.81 -5.01 -16.09
CA ILE A 98 -1.71 -5.27 -17.02
C ILE A 98 -0.44 -5.70 -16.28
N GLY A 99 0.01 -6.93 -16.53
CA GLY A 99 1.21 -7.51 -15.92
C GLY A 99 0.99 -8.17 -14.55
N GLN A 100 -0.18 -8.01 -13.94
CA GLN A 100 -0.54 -8.68 -12.69
C GLN A 100 -1.56 -9.79 -12.93
N THR A 101 -1.75 -10.65 -11.94
CA THR A 101 -2.61 -11.85 -12.07
C THR A 101 -3.93 -11.73 -11.33
N THR A 102 -4.10 -10.72 -10.47
CA THR A 102 -5.23 -10.62 -9.56
C THR A 102 -5.74 -9.18 -9.46
N CYS A 103 -7.05 -9.00 -9.49
CA CYS A 103 -7.73 -7.77 -9.08
C CYS A 103 -8.41 -8.03 -7.74
N VAL A 104 -7.99 -7.33 -6.69
CA VAL A 104 -8.49 -7.52 -5.32
C VAL A 104 -9.63 -6.55 -5.09
N ILE A 105 -10.84 -7.07 -4.94
CA ILE A 105 -12.05 -6.26 -4.70
C ILE A 105 -12.26 -6.13 -3.19
N VAL A 106 -12.16 -4.91 -2.68
CA VAL A 106 -12.34 -4.64 -1.26
C VAL A 106 -13.80 -4.28 -0.96
N PRO A 107 -14.47 -4.98 -0.03
CA PRO A 107 -15.86 -4.67 0.31
C PRO A 107 -16.02 -3.24 0.81
N GLY A 108 -16.90 -2.47 0.16
CA GLY A 108 -17.19 -1.09 0.53
C GLY A 108 -16.31 -0.05 -0.18
N ALA A 109 -15.29 -0.48 -0.92
CA ALA A 109 -14.55 0.38 -1.84
C ALA A 109 -15.27 0.46 -3.20
N PRO A 110 -15.20 1.60 -3.91
CA PRO A 110 -15.81 1.74 -5.23
C PRO A 110 -15.11 0.89 -6.29
N MET A 111 -13.79 0.70 -6.14
CA MET A 111 -12.92 -0.03 -7.05
C MET A 111 -11.96 -0.92 -6.24
N GLY A 112 -11.37 -1.91 -6.90
CA GLY A 112 -10.32 -2.75 -6.34
C GLY A 112 -8.93 -2.27 -6.74
N PHE A 113 -7.91 -3.06 -6.38
CA PHE A 113 -6.53 -2.81 -6.78
C PHE A 113 -5.86 -4.04 -7.37
N CYS A 114 -4.94 -3.81 -8.30
CA CYS A 114 -4.17 -4.85 -8.95
C CYS A 114 -3.06 -5.38 -8.06
N SER A 115 -2.97 -6.70 -7.94
CA SER A 115 -1.99 -7.37 -7.10
C SER A 115 -1.63 -8.76 -7.64
N HIS A 116 -0.71 -9.42 -6.96
CA HIS A 116 -0.36 -10.82 -7.18
C HIS A 116 -0.23 -11.54 -5.84
N ALA A 117 -0.22 -12.88 -5.92
CA ALA A 117 -0.06 -13.71 -4.74
C ALA A 117 1.34 -13.56 -4.14
N CYS A 118 1.43 -13.45 -2.82
CA CYS A 118 2.71 -13.26 -2.14
C CYS A 118 2.88 -14.21 -0.95
N ALA A 119 4.14 -14.55 -0.67
CA ALA A 119 4.51 -15.32 0.51
C ALA A 119 5.29 -14.45 1.51
N ASP A 120 6.10 -13.51 1.00
CA ASP A 120 6.88 -12.58 1.80
C ASP A 120 6.77 -11.15 1.25
N ALA A 121 6.32 -10.23 2.10
CA ALA A 121 6.07 -8.86 1.67
C ALA A 121 7.32 -8.07 1.28
N GLY A 122 8.50 -8.43 1.83
CA GLY A 122 9.75 -7.73 1.55
C GLY A 122 10.36 -8.09 0.20
N THR A 123 10.06 -9.28 -0.32
CA THR A 123 10.57 -9.75 -1.62
C THR A 123 9.54 -9.73 -2.73
N ASP A 124 8.29 -10.02 -2.42
CA ASP A 124 7.25 -10.19 -3.43
C ASP A 124 6.50 -8.88 -3.70
N CYS A 125 6.31 -8.05 -2.67
CA CYS A 125 5.54 -6.82 -2.82
C CYS A 125 6.41 -5.65 -3.27
N THR A 126 5.87 -4.86 -4.21
CA THR A 126 6.52 -3.63 -4.61
C THR A 126 6.47 -2.63 -3.45
N PRO A 127 7.56 -1.89 -3.17
CA PRO A 127 7.55 -0.80 -2.22
C PRO A 127 6.44 0.21 -2.51
N ASN A 128 6.05 0.95 -1.46
CA ASN A 128 5.00 1.96 -1.56
C ASN A 128 5.33 2.99 -2.67
N PRO A 129 4.41 3.22 -3.64
CA PRO A 129 4.64 4.15 -4.74
C PRO A 129 4.61 5.63 -4.29
N GLY A 130 3.97 5.97 -3.17
CA GLY A 130 3.83 7.34 -2.69
C GLY A 130 5.01 7.81 -1.84
N ALA A 131 5.59 8.97 -2.19
CA ALA A 131 6.70 9.54 -1.43
C ALA A 131 6.29 10.08 -0.05
N THR A 132 5.00 10.38 0.16
CA THR A 132 4.47 10.89 1.44
C THR A 132 3.66 9.86 2.22
N SER A 133 3.41 8.68 1.65
CA SER A 133 2.70 7.60 2.33
C SER A 133 3.62 6.83 3.27
N ASN A 134 3.07 6.45 4.44
CA ASN A 134 3.73 5.60 5.42
C ASN A 134 3.16 4.17 5.45
N ALA A 135 2.23 3.84 4.55
CA ALA A 135 1.67 2.51 4.47
C ALA A 135 2.75 1.51 4.02
N ALA A 136 2.94 0.42 4.77
CA ALA A 136 3.96 -0.57 4.46
C ALA A 136 3.37 -1.66 3.55
N PRO A 137 4.12 -2.18 2.56
CA PRO A 137 3.69 -3.36 1.82
C PRO A 137 3.55 -4.56 2.77
N ALA A 138 2.48 -5.31 2.62
CA ALA A 138 2.15 -6.48 3.43
C ALA A 138 1.47 -7.56 2.59
N CYS A 139 1.66 -8.82 2.99
CA CYS A 139 0.89 -9.95 2.49
C CYS A 139 -0.38 -10.13 3.32
N VAL A 140 -1.51 -9.79 2.74
CA VAL A 140 -2.83 -9.85 3.39
C VAL A 140 -3.69 -10.92 2.75
N ASP A 141 -4.58 -11.52 3.55
CA ASP A 141 -5.54 -12.49 3.04
C ASP A 141 -6.67 -11.77 2.30
N ASP A 142 -6.97 -12.19 1.06
CA ASP A 142 -8.04 -11.59 0.24
C ASP A 142 -9.46 -12.00 0.71
N GLY A 143 -9.58 -12.80 1.76
CA GLY A 143 -10.82 -13.41 2.24
C GLY A 143 -11.13 -14.77 1.61
N ASN A 144 -10.37 -15.20 0.59
CA ASN A 144 -10.51 -16.53 -0.02
C ASN A 144 -9.36 -17.48 0.37
N GLY A 145 -8.53 -17.11 1.34
CA GLY A 145 -7.37 -17.91 1.74
C GLY A 145 -6.12 -17.67 0.87
N MET A 146 -6.14 -16.67 -0.02
CA MET A 146 -4.97 -16.30 -0.82
C MET A 146 -4.32 -15.04 -0.25
N GLN A 147 -3.01 -15.15 -0.02
CA GLN A 147 -2.19 -14.02 0.40
C GLN A 147 -1.85 -13.17 -0.84
N VAL A 148 -2.19 -11.89 -0.80
CA VAL A 148 -1.92 -10.91 -1.86
C VAL A 148 -1.17 -9.72 -1.30
N CYS A 149 -0.38 -9.07 -2.14
CA CYS A 149 0.32 -7.86 -1.76
C CYS A 149 -0.64 -6.67 -1.67
N ALA A 150 -0.65 -5.98 -0.55
CA ALA A 150 -1.39 -4.75 -0.34
C ALA A 150 -0.55 -3.76 0.47
N LEU A 151 -0.96 -2.49 0.49
CA LEU A 151 -0.37 -1.50 1.39
C LEU A 151 -1.20 -1.49 2.68
N SER A 152 -0.61 -1.93 3.79
CA SER A 152 -1.27 -1.92 5.09
C SER A 152 -1.29 -0.50 5.66
N CYS A 153 -2.49 -0.04 6.00
CA CYS A 153 -2.74 1.22 6.71
C CYS A 153 -3.11 1.00 8.18
N ASP A 154 -2.86 -0.21 8.70
CA ASP A 154 -3.09 -0.55 10.09
C ASP A 154 -2.32 0.40 11.02
N GLY A 155 -2.94 0.75 12.16
CA GLY A 155 -2.38 1.74 13.09
C GLY A 155 -2.53 3.20 12.64
N GLY A 156 -3.31 3.47 11.58
CA GLY A 156 -3.59 4.83 11.10
C GLY A 156 -2.52 5.41 10.19
N LEU A 157 -1.79 4.55 9.48
CA LEU A 157 -0.82 4.98 8.49
C LEU A 157 -1.53 5.61 7.29
N THR A 158 -0.94 6.67 6.73
CA THR A 158 -1.51 7.41 5.60
C THR A 158 -1.31 6.63 4.31
N CYS A 159 -2.40 6.36 3.59
CA CYS A 159 -2.38 5.78 2.26
C CYS A 159 -1.84 6.76 1.21
N PRO A 160 -1.19 6.25 0.14
CA PRO A 160 -0.73 7.11 -0.93
C PRO A 160 -1.93 7.68 -1.68
N GLY A 161 -1.81 8.96 -2.06
CA GLY A 161 -2.61 9.60 -3.09
C GLY A 161 -4.05 9.17 -3.34
N GLY A 162 -5.00 9.79 -2.63
CA GLY A 162 -6.43 9.60 -2.91
C GLY A 162 -6.99 8.23 -2.52
N MET A 163 -6.13 7.28 -2.13
CA MET A 163 -6.55 5.98 -1.63
C MET A 163 -7.12 6.11 -0.21
N GLU A 164 -8.16 5.34 0.06
CA GLU A 164 -8.81 5.27 1.36
C GLU A 164 -8.37 4.02 2.11
N CYS A 165 -8.27 4.12 3.43
CA CYS A 165 -7.96 2.97 4.26
C CYS A 165 -9.24 2.15 4.51
N ALA A 166 -9.34 0.97 3.89
CA ALA A 166 -10.51 0.11 3.92
C ALA A 166 -10.20 -1.26 4.53
N SER A 167 -11.23 -1.93 5.07
CA SER A 167 -11.10 -3.25 5.68
C SER A 167 -11.14 -4.36 4.63
N LEU A 168 -10.07 -5.15 4.55
CA LEU A 168 -10.00 -6.38 3.77
C LEU A 168 -9.80 -7.56 4.75
N GLY A 169 -10.88 -8.30 4.98
CA GLY A 169 -10.88 -9.39 5.97
C GLY A 169 -10.62 -8.85 7.39
N ALA A 170 -9.48 -9.23 7.96
CA ALA A 170 -9.05 -8.80 9.30
C ALA A 170 -8.00 -7.66 9.28
N SER A 171 -7.62 -7.18 8.10
CA SER A 171 -6.56 -6.18 7.91
C SER A 171 -7.10 -4.88 7.32
N MET A 172 -6.40 -3.78 7.53
CA MET A 172 -6.71 -2.49 6.91
C MET A 172 -5.73 -2.22 5.77
N VAL A 173 -6.26 -1.98 4.56
CA VAL A 173 -5.46 -1.80 3.34
C VAL A 173 -5.85 -0.52 2.61
N CYS A 174 -4.88 0.07 1.93
CA CYS A 174 -5.11 1.22 1.05
C CYS A 174 -5.74 0.76 -0.26
N VAL A 175 -6.86 1.39 -0.63
CA VAL A 175 -7.63 1.12 -1.85
C VAL A 175 -8.02 2.37 -2.60
#